data_AF-A0A0Q6KD23-F1
#
_entry.id   AF-A0A0Q6KD23-F1
#
_cell.length_a   1.000
_cell.length_b   1.000
_cell.length_c   1.000
_cell.angle_alpha   90.00
_cell.angle_beta   90.00
_cell.angle_gamma   90.00
#
_symmetry.space_group_name_H-M   'P 1'
#
loop_
_entity.id
_entity.type
_entity.pdbx_description
1 polymer ?
#
loop_
_entity_poly.entity_id
_entity_poly.type
_entity_poly.pdbx_seq_one_letter_code
_entity_poly.pdbx_strand_id
1 'polypeptide(L)'
;MAIDAAHLTHQREWSRTTFGPGSRIEGVLDHITKEIAEVRATPGDITEWADLAILTFDGALRQGFEPEQIIAAIKAKQSKNEGRTWPDWRTADPDKAIEHVRNTRSQA
;
A
#
# COMPACT_ATOMS: atom_id res chain seq x y z
N MET A 1 -6.74 18.41 -5.45
CA MET A 1 -5.48 18.23 -4.70
C MET A 1 -4.98 16.82 -4.96
N ALA A 2 -3.67 16.59 -5.03
CA ALA A 2 -3.08 15.28 -5.33
C ALA A 2 -1.99 14.93 -4.32
N ILE A 3 -1.81 13.63 -4.05
CA ILE A 3 -0.58 13.13 -3.41
C ILE A 3 0.46 13.04 -4.52
N ASP A 4 1.45 13.93 -4.47
CA ASP A 4 2.52 14.05 -5.45
C ASP A 4 3.91 13.88 -4.81
N ALA A 5 4.96 14.04 -5.61
CA ALA A 5 6.33 13.86 -5.13
C ALA A 5 6.72 14.86 -4.03
N ALA A 6 6.18 16.08 -4.08
CA ALA A 6 6.43 17.10 -3.06
C ALA A 6 5.78 16.70 -1.72
N HIS A 7 4.56 16.16 -1.76
CA HIS A 7 3.89 15.63 -0.57
C HIS A 7 4.72 14.51 0.10
N LEU A 8 5.16 13.52 -0.68
CA LEU A 8 5.95 12.40 -0.15
C LEU A 8 7.36 12.84 0.32
N THR A 9 7.95 13.86 -0.31
CA THR A 9 9.21 14.46 0.15
C THR A 9 9.04 15.08 1.53
N HIS A 10 7.97 15.86 1.72
CA HIS A 10 7.65 16.43 3.03
C HIS A 10 7.38 15.34 4.08
N GLN A 11 6.63 14.30 3.71
CA GLN A 11 6.37 13.16 4.58
C GLN A 11 7.67 12.48 5.04
N ARG A 12 8.61 12.22 4.11
CA ARG A 12 9.92 11.63 4.43
C ARG A 12 10.66 12.47 5.47
N GLU A 13 10.72 13.78 5.26
CA GLU A 13 11.44 14.69 6.16
C GLU A 13 10.82 14.69 7.56
N TRP A 14 9.50 14.89 7.64
CA TRP A 14 8.79 14.88 8.91
C TRP A 14 8.94 13.53 9.64
N SER A 15 8.83 12.42 8.92
CA SER A 15 8.96 11.07 9.48
C SER A 15 10.37 10.79 10.03
N ARG A 16 11.41 11.22 9.31
CA ARG A 16 12.81 11.08 9.76
C ARG A 16 13.11 11.94 10.98
N THR A 17 12.58 13.17 11.01
CA THR A 17 12.77 14.08 12.14
C THR A 17 12.00 13.63 13.38
N THR A 18 10.78 13.11 13.20
CA THR A 18 9.90 12.72 14.31
C THR A 18 10.28 11.35 14.88
N PHE A 19 10.46 10.35 14.02
CA PHE A 19 10.66 8.98 14.46
C PHE A 19 12.12 8.54 14.37
N GLY A 20 13.00 9.35 13.78
CA GLY A 20 14.42 9.06 13.61
C GLY A 20 14.76 8.33 12.30
N PRO A 21 16.06 8.23 11.98
CA PRO A 21 16.54 7.66 10.72
C PRO A 21 16.40 6.13 10.68
N GLY A 22 16.76 5.55 9.53
CA GLY A 22 16.81 4.10 9.30
C GLY A 22 15.53 3.51 8.70
N SER A 23 15.61 2.23 8.34
CA SER A 23 14.53 1.51 7.65
C SER A 23 13.28 1.34 8.50
N ARG A 24 13.44 1.10 9.81
CA ARG A 24 12.37 0.89 10.81
C ARG A 24 11.26 -0.06 10.34
N ILE A 25 11.62 -1.03 9.48
CA ILE A 25 10.65 -1.86 8.76
C ILE A 25 9.71 -2.59 9.71
N GLU A 26 10.23 -3.22 10.77
CA GLU A 26 9.40 -3.91 11.76
C GLU A 26 8.46 -2.95 12.50
N GLY A 27 8.89 -1.72 12.78
CA GLY A 27 8.04 -0.71 13.41
C GLY A 27 6.91 -0.24 12.50
N VAL A 28 7.19 -0.06 11.20
CA VAL A 28 6.17 0.31 10.21
C VAL A 28 5.16 -0.84 10.03
N LEU A 29 5.62 -2.09 9.94
CA LEU A 29 4.75 -3.25 9.77
C LEU A 29 3.91 -3.55 11.03
N ASP A 30 4.47 -3.36 12.23
CA ASP A 30 3.73 -3.41 13.49
C ASP A 30 2.61 -2.36 13.49
N HIS A 31 2.90 -1.13 13.06
CA HIS A 31 1.91 -0.07 13.01
C HIS A 31 0.81 -0.37 11.99
N ILE A 32 1.15 -0.81 10.77
CA ILE A 32 0.17 -1.24 9.75
C ILE A 32 -0.76 -2.32 10.31
N THR A 33 -0.23 -3.25 11.12
CA THR A 33 -1.04 -4.31 11.74
C THR A 33 -2.06 -3.75 12.75
N LYS A 34 -1.70 -2.70 13.49
CA LYS A 34 -2.62 -1.98 14.40
C LYS A 34 -3.70 -1.25 13.60
N GLU A 35 -3.33 -0.49 12.59
CA GLU A 35 -4.28 0.24 11.74
C GLU A 35 -5.27 -0.68 11.02
N ILE A 36 -4.86 -1.89 10.63
CA ILE A 36 -5.79 -2.90 10.09
C ILE A 36 -6.87 -3.27 11.13
N ALA A 37 -6.53 -3.32 12.41
CA ALA A 37 -7.51 -3.59 13.46
C ALA A 37 -8.46 -2.39 13.66
N GLU A 38 -7.97 -1.17 13.53
CA GLU A 38 -8.77 0.06 13.62
C GLU A 38 -9.75 0.17 12.43
N VAL A 39 -9.28 -0.04 11.20
CA VAL A 39 -10.14 -0.14 10.01
C VAL A 39 -11.22 -1.22 10.17
N ARG A 40 -10.92 -2.35 10.81
CA ARG A 40 -11.94 -3.39 11.07
C ARG A 40 -13.00 -2.94 12.09
N ALA A 41 -12.61 -2.13 13.07
CA ALA A 41 -13.52 -1.61 14.08
C ALA A 41 -14.41 -0.48 13.53
N THR A 42 -13.84 0.41 12.71
CA THR A 42 -14.48 1.63 12.21
C THR A 42 -14.26 1.80 10.69
N PRO A 43 -14.72 0.87 9.84
CA PRO A 43 -14.40 0.88 8.40
C PRO A 43 -14.97 2.08 7.63
N GLY A 44 -15.97 2.77 8.20
CA GLY A 44 -16.57 3.98 7.64
C GLY A 44 -15.81 5.26 7.99
N ASP A 45 -14.81 5.19 8.86
CA ASP A 45 -13.93 6.32 9.14
C ASP A 45 -12.82 6.38 8.08
N ILE A 46 -12.77 7.49 7.36
CA ILE A 46 -11.82 7.68 6.27
C ILE A 46 -10.39 7.90 6.77
N THR A 47 -10.21 8.35 8.02
CA THR A 47 -8.87 8.61 8.57
C THR A 47 -8.09 7.32 8.76
N GLU A 48 -8.75 6.24 9.19
CA GLU A 48 -8.13 4.92 9.37
C GLU A 48 -7.54 4.36 8.06
N TRP A 49 -8.22 4.61 6.93
CA TRP A 49 -7.69 4.28 5.61
C TRP A 49 -6.53 5.19 5.19
N ALA A 50 -6.56 6.46 5.61
CA ALA A 50 -5.47 7.40 5.37
C ALA A 50 -4.21 6.99 6.15
N ASP A 51 -4.35 6.49 7.37
CA ASP A 51 -3.22 6.01 8.18
C ASP A 51 -2.51 4.83 7.49
N LEU A 52 -3.27 3.86 6.94
CA LEU A 52 -2.69 2.79 6.11
C LEU A 52 -1.92 3.33 4.89
N ALA A 53 -2.46 4.35 4.20
CA ALA A 53 -1.80 4.96 3.05
C ALA A 53 -0.51 5.66 3.45
N ILE A 54 -0.53 6.44 4.53
CA ILE A 54 0.63 7.15 5.08
C ILE A 54 1.72 6.14 5.47
N LEU A 55 1.38 5.07 6.20
CA LEU A 55 2.35 4.06 6.62
C LEU A 55 2.92 3.26 5.44
N THR A 56 2.11 2.98 4.42
CA THR A 56 2.59 2.33 3.19
C THR A 56 3.64 3.19 2.47
N PHE A 57 3.39 4.51 2.36
CA PHE A 57 4.37 5.43 1.79
C PHE A 57 5.62 5.54 2.66
N ASP A 58 5.47 5.66 3.99
CA ASP A 58 6.60 5.75 4.91
C ASP A 58 7.50 4.52 4.81
N GLY A 59 6.92 3.33 4.77
CA GLY A 59 7.65 2.08 4.57
C GLY A 59 8.50 2.10 3.29
N ALA A 60 7.93 2.51 2.16
CA ALA A 60 8.66 2.60 0.90
C ALA A 60 9.76 3.69 0.94
N LEU A 61 9.45 4.88 1.46
CA LEU A 61 10.43 5.97 1.60
C LEU A 61 11.61 5.56 2.48
N ARG A 62 11.37 4.79 3.55
CA ARG A 62 12.41 4.29 4.46
C ARG A 62 13.27 3.17 3.87
N GLN A 63 12.81 2.49 2.82
CA GLN A 63 13.63 1.57 2.01
C GLN A 63 14.52 2.31 0.98
N GLY A 64 14.46 3.64 0.93
CA GLY A 64 15.28 4.45 0.03
C GLY A 64 14.69 4.64 -1.36
N PHE A 65 13.41 4.30 -1.58
CA PHE A 65 12.73 4.63 -2.83
C PHE A 65 12.41 6.12 -2.89
N GLU A 66 12.66 6.73 -4.04
CA GLU A 66 12.31 8.12 -4.30
C GLU A 66 10.81 8.32 -4.52
N PRO A 67 10.25 9.48 -4.16
CA PRO A 67 8.83 9.78 -4.32
C PRO A 67 8.26 9.43 -5.70
N GLU A 68 8.98 9.79 -6.76
CA GLU A 68 8.60 9.52 -8.15
C GLU A 68 8.60 8.02 -8.44
N GLN A 69 9.53 7.25 -7.87
CA GLN A 69 9.58 5.80 -8.02
C GLN A 69 8.37 5.14 -7.35
N ILE A 70 7.97 5.61 -6.17
CA ILE A 70 6.79 5.11 -5.44
C ILE A 70 5.53 5.38 -6.26
N ILE A 71 5.34 6.62 -6.71
CA ILE A 71 4.17 7.02 -7.52
C ILE A 71 4.13 6.21 -8.83
N ALA A 72 5.27 6.08 -9.51
CA ALA A 72 5.37 5.29 -10.73
C ALA A 72 5.06 3.80 -10.50
N ALA A 73 5.56 3.22 -9.39
CA ALA A 73 5.32 1.83 -9.04
C ALA A 73 3.84 1.55 -8.78
N ILE A 74 3.15 2.45 -8.08
CA ILE A 74 1.71 2.34 -7.83
C ILE A 74 0.93 2.40 -9.15
N LYS A 75 1.21 3.39 -10.00
CA LYS A 75 0.56 3.52 -11.32
C LYS A 75 0.80 2.29 -12.19
N ALA A 76 2.06 1.85 -12.30
CA ALA A 76 2.42 0.68 -13.08
C ALA A 76 1.76 -0.60 -12.55
N LYS A 77 1.69 -0.76 -11.22
CA LYS A 77 1.03 -1.90 -10.58
C LYS A 77 -0.47 -1.90 -10.83
N GLN A 78 -1.11 -0.73 -10.77
CA GLN A 78 -2.52 -0.56 -11.08
C GLN A 78 -2.81 -0.95 -12.55
N SER A 79 -2.07 -0.38 -13.52
CA SER A 79 -2.23 -0.75 -14.92
C SER A 79 -1.98 -2.24 -15.19
N LYS A 80 -0.99 -2.85 -14.49
CA LYS A 80 -0.77 -4.30 -14.55
C LYS A 80 -1.95 -5.09 -13.99
N ASN A 81 -2.60 -4.62 -12.93
CA ASN A 81 -3.77 -5.27 -12.36
C ASN A 81 -5.00 -5.16 -13.26
N GLU A 82 -5.20 -4.00 -13.90
CA GLU A 82 -6.26 -3.77 -14.88
C GLU A 82 -6.11 -4.66 -16.12
N GLY A 83 -4.87 -4.96 -16.54
CA GLY A 83 -4.58 -5.86 -17.65
C GLY A 83 -4.67 -7.36 -17.35
N ARG A 84 -5.07 -7.76 -16.14
CA ARG A 84 -5.20 -9.18 -15.76
C ARG A 84 -6.62 -9.70 -16.01
N THR A 85 -6.73 -11.01 -16.15
CA THR A 85 -8.01 -11.72 -16.07
C THR A 85 -8.37 -11.96 -14.60
N TRP A 86 -9.57 -11.53 -14.22
CA TRP A 86 -10.15 -11.73 -12.90
C TRP A 86 -11.40 -12.62 -12.99
N PRO A 87 -11.67 -13.47 -11.99
CA PRO A 87 -12.92 -14.23 -11.93
C PRO A 87 -14.11 -13.30 -11.69
N ASP A 88 -15.34 -13.77 -11.94
CA ASP A 88 -16.56 -13.03 -11.58
C ASP A 88 -16.63 -12.86 -10.06
N TRP A 89 -16.56 -11.62 -9.59
CA TRP A 89 -16.58 -11.31 -8.16
C TRP A 89 -17.88 -11.75 -7.48
N ARG A 90 -18.98 -11.93 -8.23
CA ARG A 90 -20.27 -12.39 -7.69
C ARG A 90 -20.25 -13.83 -7.21
N THR A 91 -19.27 -14.62 -7.64
CA THR A 91 -19.12 -16.03 -7.24
C THR A 91 -18.04 -16.23 -6.17
N ALA A 92 -17.34 -15.15 -5.77
CA ALA A 92 -16.34 -15.17 -4.72
C ALA A 92 -16.95 -14.93 -3.33
N ASP A 93 -16.31 -15.45 -2.30
CA ASP A 93 -16.62 -15.12 -0.90
C ASP A 93 -16.27 -13.62 -0.65
N PRO A 94 -17.24 -12.77 -0.24
CA PRO A 94 -17.01 -11.34 -0.04
C PRO A 94 -15.98 -11.05 1.07
N ASP A 95 -15.72 -11.99 1.98
CA ASP A 95 -14.77 -11.84 3.08
C ASP A 95 -13.37 -12.42 2.77
N LYS A 96 -13.13 -12.82 1.51
CA LYS A 96 -11.85 -13.39 1.05
C LYS A 96 -11.27 -12.58 -0.11
N ALA A 97 -9.95 -12.69 -0.26
CA ALA A 97 -9.25 -12.07 -1.38
C ALA A 97 -9.65 -12.74 -2.70
N ILE A 98 -9.98 -11.93 -3.71
CA ILE A 98 -10.07 -12.38 -5.10
C ILE A 98 -8.68 -12.31 -5.70
N GLU A 99 -8.21 -13.42 -6.28
CA GLU A 99 -6.95 -13.46 -7.02
C GLU A 99 -7.17 -13.49 -8.54
N HIS A 100 -6.20 -12.94 -9.27
CA HIS A 100 -6.18 -13.04 -10.73
C HIS A 100 -5.95 -14.48 -11.19
N VAL A 101 -6.52 -14.84 -12.33
CA VAL A 101 -6.37 -16.18 -12.90
C VAL A 101 -4.92 -16.40 -13.28
N ARG A 102 -4.29 -17.41 -12.68
CA ARG A 102 -2.93 -17.84 -13.03
C ARG A 102 -3.05 -18.86 -14.15
N ASN A 103 -2.49 -18.56 -15.32
CA ASN A 103 -2.43 -19.54 -16.39
C ASN A 103 -1.34 -20.56 -16.04
N THR A 104 -1.70 -21.66 -15.40
CA THR A 104 -0.80 -22.81 -15.21
C THR A 104 -0.60 -23.50 -16.56
N ARG A 105 0.26 -22.94 -17.42
CA ARG A 105 0.97 -23.78 -18.39
C ARG A 105 2.13 -24.41 -17.66
N SER A 106 1.91 -25.65 -17.26
CA SER A 106 2.93 -26.59 -16.85
C SER A 106 4.08 -26.55 -17.85
N GLN A 107 5.29 -26.49 -17.31
CA GLN A 107 6.50 -26.88 -18.02
C GLN A 107 6.25 -28.26 -18.65
N ALA A 108 6.51 -28.35 -19.95
CA ALA A 108 6.80 -29.59 -20.65
C ALA A 108 8.22 -29.46 -21.20
#